data_AF-A0A7Z9GWH5-F1
#
_entry.id   AF-A0A7Z9GWH5-F1
#
_cell.length_a   1.000
_cell.length_b   1.000
_cell.length_c   1.000
_cell.angle_alpha   90.00
_cell.angle_beta   90.00
_cell.angle_gamma   90.00
#
_symmetry.space_group_name_H-M   'P 1'
#
loop_
_entity.id
_entity.type
_entity.pdbx_description
1 polymer ?
#
loop_
_entity_poly.entity_id
_entity_poly.type
_entity_poly.pdbx_seq_one_letter_code
_entity_poly.pdbx_strand_id
1 'polypeptide(L)'
;MRPVMTSSSQPRTNPADVRMRGFTSRTPVADVIHWLDENVARAGSESVTLSAAAGRVIAEPISSPVDVPGFTRGMMDGFAVQAADTTGATSYNPLPLLVIGESLPGEPFEGDVEKGQAVRIMTGAPLPAGSDAVLPVELTQQREQDVLVIDHM
;
A
#
# COMPACT_ATOMS: atom_id res chain seq x y z
N MET A 1 72.77 -42.74 11.37
CA MET A 1 71.67 -42.63 12.36
C MET A 1 72.04 -41.58 13.40
N ARG A 2 71.39 -40.41 13.39
CA ARG A 2 71.48 -39.41 14.47
C ARG A 2 70.05 -39.05 14.90
N PRO A 3 69.76 -38.87 16.20
CA PRO A 3 68.39 -38.88 16.73
C PRO A 3 67.67 -37.56 16.42
N VAL A 4 66.37 -37.65 16.19
CA VAL A 4 65.44 -36.52 16.05
C VAL A 4 64.77 -36.24 17.40
N MET A 5 64.79 -34.95 17.76
CA MET A 5 63.90 -34.20 18.67
C MET A 5 63.74 -34.63 20.14
N THR A 6 63.83 -33.63 21.01
CA THR A 6 62.64 -33.08 21.69
C THR A 6 63.00 -31.70 22.26
N SER A 7 62.69 -30.63 21.53
CA SER A 7 62.60 -29.30 22.16
C SER A 7 61.17 -29.16 22.69
N SER A 8 61.02 -29.27 24.00
CA SER A 8 59.79 -28.96 24.71
C SER A 8 59.44 -27.47 24.49
N SER A 9 58.57 -27.18 23.53
CA SER A 9 57.97 -25.86 23.42
C SER A 9 56.96 -25.70 24.55
N GLN A 10 57.38 -25.07 25.64
CA GLN A 10 56.44 -24.57 26.65
C GLN A 10 55.38 -23.70 25.95
N PRO A 11 54.09 -23.86 26.28
CA PRO A 11 53.04 -23.02 25.71
C PRO A 11 53.34 -21.57 26.12
N ARG A 12 53.52 -20.70 25.13
CA ARG A 12 53.61 -19.25 25.36
C ARG A 12 52.26 -18.83 25.91
N THR A 13 52.17 -18.65 27.23
CA THR A 13 50.97 -18.12 27.87
C THR A 13 50.88 -16.65 27.49
N ASN A 14 49.98 -16.32 26.56
CA ASN A 14 49.65 -14.93 26.29
C ASN A 14 48.97 -14.39 27.55
N PRO A 15 49.53 -13.38 28.24
CA PRO A 15 48.92 -12.83 29.45
C PRO A 15 47.52 -12.22 29.21
N ALA A 16 47.17 -11.93 27.95
CA ALA A 16 45.83 -11.51 27.53
C ALA A 16 44.85 -12.67 27.28
N ASP A 17 45.29 -13.93 27.35
CA ASP A 17 44.39 -15.08 27.20
C ASP A 17 43.62 -15.31 28.50
N VAL A 18 42.38 -14.83 28.51
CA VAL A 18 41.44 -14.91 29.64
C VAL A 18 40.70 -16.24 29.71
N ARG A 19 40.89 -17.13 28.73
CA ARG A 19 40.31 -18.48 28.76
C ARG A 19 40.80 -19.19 30.02
N MET A 20 39.88 -19.78 30.78
CA MET A 20 40.13 -20.47 32.07
C MET A 20 40.51 -19.59 33.28
N ARG A 21 40.72 -18.27 33.12
CA ARG A 21 41.00 -17.33 34.23
C ARG A 21 39.80 -16.45 34.62
N GLY A 22 38.82 -16.33 33.72
CA GLY A 22 37.70 -15.41 33.90
C GLY A 22 38.11 -13.95 33.72
N PHE A 23 37.13 -13.04 33.78
CA PHE A 23 37.38 -11.60 33.65
C PHE A 23 37.56 -10.95 35.02
N THR A 24 38.60 -10.13 35.18
CA THR A 24 38.90 -9.36 36.40
C THR A 24 37.89 -8.24 36.67
N SER A 25 37.23 -7.75 35.62
CA SER A 25 36.11 -6.81 35.68
C SER A 25 35.07 -7.24 34.65
N ARG A 26 33.78 -7.00 34.95
CA ARG A 26 32.66 -7.29 34.06
C ARG A 26 31.77 -6.07 34.00
N THR A 27 31.37 -5.73 32.79
CA THR A 27 30.40 -4.67 32.54
C THR A 27 29.07 -5.32 32.14
N PRO A 28 27.94 -4.94 32.76
CA PRO A 28 26.63 -5.34 32.28
C PRO A 28 26.47 -5.05 30.79
N VAL A 29 25.84 -5.97 30.06
CA VAL A 29 25.63 -5.81 28.60
C VAL A 29 24.87 -4.52 28.29
N ALA A 30 23.93 -4.12 29.14
CA ALA A 30 23.17 -2.88 28.99
C ALA A 30 24.08 -1.63 29.00
N ASP A 31 25.05 -1.57 29.90
CA ASP A 31 25.98 -0.45 30.00
C ASP A 31 26.90 -0.39 28.76
N VAL A 32 27.28 -1.54 28.21
CA VAL A 32 28.05 -1.60 26.95
C VAL A 32 27.21 -1.15 25.76
N ILE A 33 25.94 -1.55 25.68
CA ILE A 33 25.04 -1.10 24.62
C ILE A 33 24.82 0.41 24.70
N HIS A 34 24.58 0.95 25.91
CA HIS A 34 24.45 2.39 26.10
C HIS A 34 25.71 3.15 25.68
N TRP A 35 26.89 2.66 26.08
CA TRP A 35 28.15 3.23 25.64
C TRP A 35 28.31 3.17 24.11
N LEU A 36 27.91 2.07 23.46
CA LEU A 36 27.93 1.98 21.99
C LEU A 36 26.99 2.99 21.34
N ASP A 37 25.76 3.13 21.84
CA ASP A 37 24.80 4.10 21.31
C ASP A 37 25.32 5.55 21.41
N GLU A 38 26.08 5.87 22.46
CA GLU A 38 26.69 7.19 22.65
C GLU A 38 27.94 7.44 21.80
N ASN A 39 28.67 6.37 21.44
CA ASN A 39 30.01 6.48 20.84
C ASN A 39 30.09 6.02 19.38
N VAL A 40 29.03 5.40 18.84
CA VAL A 40 28.96 4.97 17.44
C VAL A 40 28.25 6.03 16.61
N ALA A 41 28.93 6.54 15.59
CA ALA A 41 28.32 7.44 14.62
C ALA A 41 27.32 6.69 13.73
N ARG A 42 26.23 7.37 13.36
CA ARG A 42 25.30 6.87 12.36
C ARG A 42 26.02 6.72 11.01
N ALA A 43 25.73 5.64 10.30
CA ALA A 43 26.19 5.49 8.93
C ALA A 43 25.63 6.60 8.04
N GLY A 44 26.39 6.99 7.01
CA GLY A 44 25.92 7.92 5.99
C GLY A 44 24.79 7.32 5.15
N SER A 45 24.09 8.19 4.42
CA SER A 45 23.04 7.81 3.47
C SER A 45 23.53 7.91 2.03
N GLU A 46 22.96 7.08 1.15
CA GLU A 46 23.15 7.16 -0.29
C GLU A 46 21.81 7.01 -1.00
N SER A 47 21.68 7.65 -2.17
CA SER A 47 20.54 7.44 -3.05
C SER A 47 20.77 6.21 -3.91
N VAL A 48 19.81 5.29 -3.90
CA VAL A 48 19.86 4.06 -4.70
C VAL A 48 18.60 3.93 -5.55
N THR A 49 18.68 3.12 -6.60
CA THR A 49 17.47 2.76 -7.37
C THR A 49 16.55 1.88 -6.53
N LEU A 50 15.24 1.89 -6.84
CA LEU A 50 14.26 1.04 -6.14
C LEU A 50 14.61 -0.46 -6.21
N SER A 51 15.16 -0.91 -7.34
CA SER A 51 15.62 -2.29 -7.54
C SER A 51 16.76 -2.71 -6.60
N ALA A 52 17.57 -1.75 -6.13
CA ALA A 52 18.68 -1.98 -5.20
C ALA A 52 18.35 -1.62 -3.74
N ALA A 53 17.10 -1.20 -3.48
CA ALA A 53 16.66 -0.77 -2.16
C ALA A 53 16.26 -1.93 -1.24
N ALA A 54 15.95 -3.11 -1.80
CA ALA A 54 15.54 -4.28 -1.02
C ALA A 54 16.60 -4.66 0.03
N GLY A 55 16.18 -4.76 1.30
CA GLY A 55 17.07 -5.09 2.43
C GLY A 55 17.86 -3.92 3.01
N ARG A 56 17.72 -2.71 2.46
CA ARG A 56 18.31 -1.48 3.03
C ARG A 56 17.37 -0.82 4.03
N VAL A 57 17.90 0.13 4.80
CA VAL A 57 17.15 0.94 5.77
C VAL A 57 16.95 2.35 5.21
N ILE A 58 15.73 2.88 5.30
CA ILE A 58 15.43 4.25 4.89
C ILE A 58 16.20 5.25 5.76
N ALA A 59 16.83 6.23 5.13
CA ALA A 59 17.57 7.28 5.85
C ALA A 59 16.65 8.34 6.46
N GLU A 60 15.49 8.58 5.82
CA GLU A 60 14.50 9.57 6.22
C GLU A 60 13.07 9.06 5.94
N PRO A 61 12.04 9.65 6.55
CA PRO A 61 10.64 9.32 6.26
C PRO A 61 10.28 9.58 4.79
N ILE A 62 9.49 8.69 4.19
CA ILE A 62 8.98 8.84 2.82
C ILE A 62 7.51 9.23 2.89
N SER A 63 7.16 10.36 2.27
CA SER A 63 5.78 10.83 2.10
C SER A 63 5.34 10.71 0.64
N SER A 64 4.09 10.31 0.39
CA SER A 64 3.53 10.35 -0.97
C SER A 64 3.37 11.80 -1.44
N PRO A 65 3.84 12.14 -2.65
CA PRO A 65 3.62 13.48 -3.21
C PRO A 65 2.21 13.63 -3.82
N VAL A 66 1.45 12.55 -3.93
CA VAL A 66 0.15 12.50 -4.62
C VAL A 66 -0.85 11.62 -3.87
N ASP A 67 -2.13 11.88 -4.10
CA ASP A 67 -3.21 11.00 -3.67
C ASP A 67 -3.28 9.75 -4.57
N VAL A 68 -3.61 8.61 -3.95
CA VAL A 68 -3.79 7.34 -4.66
C VAL A 68 -5.09 6.68 -4.17
N PRO A 69 -6.15 6.59 -5.00
CA PRO A 69 -6.24 7.09 -6.37
C PRO A 69 -6.28 8.63 -6.43
N GLY A 70 -5.78 9.21 -7.53
CA GLY A 70 -5.78 10.67 -7.75
C GLY A 70 -7.12 11.25 -8.19
N PHE A 71 -8.18 10.44 -8.23
CA PHE A 71 -9.54 10.84 -8.62
C PHE A 71 -10.57 9.87 -8.02
N THR A 72 -11.82 10.32 -7.91
CA THR A 72 -12.95 9.48 -7.53
C THR A 72 -13.25 8.50 -8.65
N ARG A 73 -13.31 7.21 -8.33
CA ARG A 73 -13.45 6.13 -9.33
C ARG A 73 -14.53 5.13 -8.94
N GLY A 74 -15.12 4.48 -9.93
CA GLY A 74 -15.99 3.33 -9.71
C GLY A 74 -15.25 2.20 -8.99
N MET A 75 -15.82 1.68 -7.91
CA MET A 75 -15.29 0.52 -7.19
C MET A 75 -15.86 -0.81 -7.70
N MET A 76 -16.89 -0.74 -8.54
CA MET A 76 -17.60 -1.86 -9.14
C MET A 76 -18.14 -1.46 -10.50
N ASP A 77 -18.59 -2.45 -11.26
CA ASP A 77 -19.29 -2.24 -12.52
C ASP A 77 -20.77 -1.90 -12.26
N GLY A 78 -21.31 -0.94 -13.01
CA GLY A 78 -22.67 -0.50 -12.78
C GLY A 78 -22.99 0.80 -13.50
N PHE A 79 -23.70 1.69 -12.81
CA PHE A 79 -24.16 2.96 -13.34
C PHE A 79 -23.82 4.11 -12.40
N ALA A 80 -23.08 5.09 -12.87
CA ALA A 80 -22.87 6.35 -12.19
C ALA A 80 -24.16 7.17 -12.24
N VAL A 81 -24.67 7.55 -11.07
CA VAL A 81 -25.98 8.18 -10.89
C VAL A 81 -25.89 9.28 -9.82
N GLN A 82 -26.93 10.11 -9.71
CA GLN A 82 -27.21 10.85 -8.49
C GLN A 82 -27.97 9.94 -7.52
N ALA A 83 -27.43 9.72 -6.32
CA ALA A 83 -28.04 8.84 -5.30
C ALA A 83 -29.47 9.25 -4.95
N ALA A 84 -29.78 10.54 -5.02
CA ALA A 84 -31.14 11.04 -4.80
C ALA A 84 -32.17 10.44 -5.77
N ASP A 85 -31.76 10.06 -6.98
CA ASP A 85 -32.66 9.51 -8.01
C ASP A 85 -33.00 8.02 -7.78
N THR A 86 -32.27 7.33 -6.90
CA THR A 86 -32.60 5.95 -6.49
C THR A 86 -33.53 5.89 -5.27
N THR A 87 -33.87 7.04 -4.68
CA THR A 87 -34.66 7.09 -3.45
C THR A 87 -36.08 6.59 -3.68
N GLY A 88 -36.49 5.55 -2.95
CA GLY A 88 -37.81 4.93 -3.10
C GLY A 88 -37.92 3.89 -4.21
N ALA A 89 -36.80 3.57 -4.87
CA ALA A 89 -36.71 2.42 -5.75
C ALA A 89 -36.87 1.12 -4.95
N THR A 90 -37.74 0.23 -5.42
CA THR A 90 -37.91 -1.12 -4.90
C THR A 90 -38.25 -2.06 -6.04
N SER A 91 -38.23 -3.36 -5.80
CA SER A 91 -38.60 -4.36 -6.82
C SER A 91 -40.06 -4.23 -7.27
N TYR A 92 -40.92 -3.63 -6.44
CA TYR A 92 -42.32 -3.33 -6.75
C TYR A 92 -42.54 -1.92 -7.30
N ASN A 93 -41.55 -1.03 -7.18
CA ASN A 93 -41.57 0.35 -7.68
C ASN A 93 -40.21 0.69 -8.32
N PRO A 94 -39.89 0.11 -9.50
CA PRO A 94 -38.62 0.37 -10.16
C PRO A 94 -38.58 1.78 -10.74
N LEU A 95 -37.49 2.50 -10.50
CA LEU A 95 -37.30 3.86 -11.01
C LEU A 95 -36.46 3.82 -12.30
N PRO A 96 -36.91 4.42 -13.41
CA PRO A 96 -36.13 4.46 -14.64
C PRO A 96 -35.09 5.59 -14.60
N LEU A 97 -33.89 5.30 -15.08
CA LEU A 97 -32.84 6.26 -15.36
C LEU A 97 -32.39 6.13 -16.82
N LEU A 98 -32.24 7.26 -17.51
CA LEU A 98 -31.80 7.32 -18.90
C LEU A 98 -30.28 7.07 -18.98
N VAL A 99 -29.85 6.08 -19.76
CA VAL A 99 -28.42 5.83 -19.94
C VAL A 99 -27.87 6.73 -21.06
N ILE A 100 -27.05 7.72 -20.70
CA ILE A 100 -26.57 8.76 -21.63
C ILE A 100 -25.18 8.49 -22.20
N GLY A 101 -24.49 7.44 -21.73
CA GLY A 101 -23.15 7.11 -22.18
C GLY A 101 -22.44 6.10 -21.30
N GLU A 102 -21.12 6.03 -21.45
CA GLU A 102 -20.26 5.14 -20.69
C GLU A 102 -18.96 5.81 -20.26
N SER A 103 -18.41 5.40 -19.10
CA SER A 103 -17.12 5.78 -18.56
C SER A 103 -16.28 4.54 -18.32
N LEU A 104 -15.15 4.44 -19.01
CA LEU A 104 -14.23 3.30 -18.98
C LEU A 104 -12.85 3.73 -18.44
N PRO A 105 -12.03 2.80 -17.91
CA PRO A 105 -10.66 3.12 -17.53
C PRO A 105 -9.85 3.65 -18.72
N GLY A 106 -9.38 4.90 -18.63
CA GLY A 106 -8.64 5.57 -19.70
C GLY A 106 -9.51 6.30 -20.73
N GLU A 107 -10.83 6.08 -20.71
CA GLU A 107 -11.81 6.72 -21.59
C GLU A 107 -12.97 7.25 -20.73
N PRO A 108 -12.75 8.35 -19.99
CA PRO A 108 -13.78 8.93 -19.13
C PRO A 108 -14.94 9.48 -19.95
N PHE A 109 -16.14 9.45 -19.37
CA PHE A 109 -17.28 10.21 -19.90
C PHE A 109 -17.05 11.71 -19.67
N GLU A 110 -17.13 12.51 -20.73
CA GLU A 110 -16.85 13.96 -20.71
C GLU A 110 -18.09 14.83 -20.39
N GLY A 111 -19.28 14.22 -20.29
CA GLY A 111 -20.51 14.94 -19.96
C GLY A 111 -20.83 14.93 -18.46
N ASP A 112 -21.88 15.68 -18.10
CA ASP A 112 -22.43 15.71 -16.75
C ASP A 112 -23.64 14.76 -16.64
N VAL A 113 -23.75 14.07 -15.51
CA VAL A 113 -24.92 13.29 -15.12
C VAL A 113 -25.94 14.21 -14.46
N GLU A 114 -27.05 14.47 -15.14
CA GLU A 114 -28.17 15.22 -14.60
C GLU A 114 -29.19 14.31 -13.89
N LYS A 115 -30.20 14.94 -13.30
CA LYS A 115 -31.29 14.24 -12.62
C LYS A 115 -32.01 13.28 -13.57
N GLY A 116 -32.19 12.03 -13.14
CA GLY A 116 -32.85 10.97 -13.91
C GLY A 116 -31.96 10.35 -15.00
N GLN A 117 -30.66 10.68 -15.01
CA GLN A 117 -29.71 10.13 -15.95
C GLN A 117 -28.72 9.19 -15.26
N ALA A 118 -28.09 8.35 -16.06
CA ALA A 118 -27.10 7.39 -15.65
C ALA A 118 -26.01 7.27 -16.72
N VAL A 119 -24.78 7.04 -16.29
CA VAL A 119 -23.66 6.67 -17.18
C VAL A 119 -23.19 5.29 -16.80
N ARG A 120 -23.09 4.37 -17.76
CA ARG A 120 -22.52 3.05 -17.49
C ARG A 120 -21.07 3.21 -17.07
N ILE A 121 -20.68 2.70 -15.91
CA ILE A 121 -19.33 2.85 -15.37
C ILE A 121 -18.71 1.48 -15.09
N MET A 122 -17.45 1.31 -15.47
CA MET A 122 -16.67 0.11 -15.16
C MET A 122 -15.73 0.36 -13.98
N THR A 123 -15.31 -0.72 -13.33
CA THR A 123 -14.39 -0.68 -12.21
C THR A 123 -13.09 0.05 -12.58
N GLY A 124 -12.73 1.05 -11.78
CA GLY A 124 -11.53 1.86 -11.98
C GLY A 124 -11.71 3.06 -12.91
N ALA A 125 -12.85 3.18 -13.60
CA ALA A 125 -13.16 4.36 -14.41
C ALA A 125 -13.42 5.59 -13.52
N PRO A 126 -13.03 6.81 -13.96
CA PRO A 126 -13.40 8.04 -13.27
C PRO A 126 -14.91 8.19 -13.14
N LEU A 127 -15.35 8.65 -11.98
CA LEU A 127 -16.74 8.97 -11.74
C LEU A 127 -17.11 10.23 -12.56
N PRO A 128 -18.13 10.17 -13.44
CA PRO A 128 -18.60 11.33 -14.21
C PRO A 128 -19.01 12.50 -13.32
N ALA A 129 -18.83 13.71 -13.82
CA ALA A 129 -19.31 14.90 -13.14
C ALA A 129 -20.84 14.86 -12.98
N GLY A 130 -21.36 15.47 -11.91
CA GLY A 130 -22.78 15.42 -11.57
C GLY A 130 -23.28 14.12 -10.93
N SER A 131 -22.49 13.03 -10.97
CA SER A 131 -22.80 11.81 -10.22
C SER A 131 -22.07 11.77 -8.88
N ASP A 132 -22.70 11.16 -7.87
CA ASP A 132 -22.16 11.02 -6.51
C ASP A 132 -22.16 9.57 -6.01
N ALA A 133 -22.70 8.64 -6.80
CA ALA A 133 -22.77 7.23 -6.45
C ALA A 133 -22.66 6.33 -7.69
N VAL A 134 -22.29 5.07 -7.43
CA VAL A 134 -22.33 3.99 -8.42
C VAL A 134 -23.40 3.01 -7.97
N LEU A 135 -24.42 2.81 -8.79
CA LEU A 135 -25.43 1.77 -8.63
C LEU A 135 -24.89 0.45 -9.20
N PRO A 136 -24.69 -0.60 -8.37
CA PRO A 136 -24.19 -1.88 -8.85
C PRO A 136 -25.13 -2.46 -9.92
N VAL A 137 -24.57 -3.12 -10.93
CA VAL A 137 -25.37 -3.74 -12.00
C VAL A 137 -26.39 -4.76 -11.45
N GLU A 138 -26.07 -5.41 -10.33
CA GLU A 138 -26.93 -6.39 -9.65
C GLU A 138 -28.22 -5.77 -9.08
N LEU A 139 -28.22 -4.47 -8.79
CA LEU A 139 -29.40 -3.72 -8.31
C LEU A 139 -30.18 -3.08 -9.46
N THR A 140 -29.91 -3.51 -10.69
CA THR A 140 -30.53 -2.96 -11.89
C THR A 140 -31.17 -3.99 -12.79
N GLN A 141 -32.13 -3.54 -13.59
CA GLN A 141 -32.64 -4.28 -14.74
C GLN A 141 -32.50 -3.42 -15.99
N GLN A 142 -31.67 -3.88 -16.92
CA GLN A 142 -31.39 -3.15 -18.15
C GLN A 142 -32.57 -3.22 -19.14
N ARG A 143 -32.89 -2.08 -19.76
CA ARG A 143 -33.77 -1.95 -20.93
C ARG A 143 -32.97 -1.38 -22.10
N GLU A 144 -33.59 -1.24 -23.28
CA GLU A 144 -32.88 -0.81 -24.50
C GLU A 144 -32.22 0.57 -24.36
N GLN A 145 -32.92 1.55 -23.77
CA GLN A 145 -32.44 2.94 -23.64
C GLN A 145 -32.26 3.41 -22.18
N ASP A 146 -32.84 2.66 -21.23
CA ASP A 146 -32.89 3.03 -19.82
C ASP A 146 -32.39 1.87 -18.95
N VAL A 147 -32.07 2.19 -17.71
CA VAL A 147 -31.85 1.22 -16.64
C VAL A 147 -32.91 1.40 -15.56
N LEU A 148 -33.51 0.30 -15.10
CA LEU A 148 -34.41 0.30 -13.97
C LEU A 148 -33.64 0.03 -12.68
N VAL A 149 -33.80 0.91 -11.70
CA VAL A 149 -33.34 0.70 -10.33
C VAL A 149 -34.36 -0.20 -9.63
N ILE A 150 -33.95 -1.42 -9.26
CA ILE A 150 -34.86 -2.40 -8.62
C ILE A 150 -34.65 -2.50 -7.11
N ASP A 151 -33.60 -1.89 -6.57
CA ASP A 151 -33.43 -1.66 -5.14
C ASP A 151 -32.66 -0.35 -4.93
N HIS A 152 -33.02 0.37 -3.87
CA HIS A 152 -32.35 1.59 -3.46
C HIS A 152 -30.99 1.30 -2.81
N MET A 153 -30.09 2.28 -2.88
CA MET A 153 -28.82 2.29 -2.15
C MET A 153 -28.92 3.06 -0.84
#